data_AF-A0A382W9Q0-F1
#
_entry.id   AF-A0A382W9Q0-F1
#
_cell.length_a   1.000
_cell.length_b   1.000
_cell.length_c   1.000
_cell.angle_alpha   90.00
_cell.angle_beta   90.00
_cell.angle_gamma   90.00
#
_symmetry.space_group_name_H-M   'P 1'
#
loop_
_entity.id
_entity.type
_entity.pdbx_description
1 polymer ?
#
loop_
_entity_poly.entity_id
_entity_poly.type
_entity_poly.pdbx_seq_one_letter_code
_entity_poly.pdbx_strand_id
1 'polypeptide(L)' 'MLIIFTFVNSYAKIEKDEILGLWLFDDGKGNALKDSSGNDNHGKLIDGPKWIAGQFGKALAFDAAEKQR' A
#
# COMPACT_ATOMS: atom_id res chain seq x y z
N MET A 1 4.25 -46.22 -22.38
CA MET A 1 3.93 -44.77 -22.39
C MET A 1 4.38 -44.20 -21.06
N LEU A 2 5.47 -43.43 -21.04
CA LEU A 2 5.97 -42.78 -19.83
C LEU A 2 5.30 -41.40 -19.71
N ILE A 3 4.50 -41.18 -18.67
CA ILE A 3 3.94 -39.86 -18.36
C ILE A 3 4.93 -39.14 -17.45
N ILE A 4 5.57 -38.09 -17.96
CA ILE A 4 6.44 -37.21 -17.18
C ILE A 4 5.56 -36.07 -16.63
N PHE A 5 5.38 -36.03 -15.31
CA PHE A 5 4.80 -34.88 -14.63
C PHE A 5 5.90 -33.87 -14.32
N THR A 6 5.92 -32.74 -15.00
CA THR A 6 6.76 -31.60 -14.63
C THR A 6 6.03 -30.75 -13.59
N PHE A 7 6.58 -30.64 -12.39
CA PHE A 7 6.12 -29.67 -11.41
C PHE A 7 6.79 -28.32 -11.70
N VAL A 8 6.00 -27.34 -12.11
CA VAL A 8 6.43 -25.93 -12.13
C VAL A 8 6.31 -25.39 -10.71
N ASN A 9 7.44 -25.01 -10.11
CA ASN A 9 7.45 -24.25 -8.86
C ASN A 9 7.16 -22.78 -9.20
N SER A 10 6.15 -22.20 -8.57
CA SER A 10 5.92 -20.77 -8.62
C SER A 10 6.53 -20.12 -7.38
N TYR A 11 7.29 -19.04 -7.58
CA TYR A 11 7.85 -18.23 -6.51
C TYR A 11 7.00 -16.97 -6.37
N ALA A 12 6.38 -16.77 -5.21
CA ALA A 12 5.64 -15.57 -4.88
C ALA A 12 6.49 -14.65 -3.97
N LYS A 13 7.73 -14.36 -4.41
CA LYS A 13 8.60 -13.39 -3.72
C LYS A 13 8.29 -12.00 -4.28
N ILE A 14 8.19 -11.00 -3.41
CA ILE A 14 8.10 -9.59 -3.80
C ILE A 14 9.49 -9.00 -3.65
N GLU A 15 10.12 -8.61 -4.75
CA GLU A 15 11.34 -7.82 -4.73
C GLU A 15 10.99 -6.33 -4.65
N LYS A 16 11.91 -5.52 -4.11
CA LYS A 16 11.65 -4.09 -3.88
C LYS A 16 11.34 -3.34 -5.18
N ASP A 17 12.02 -3.70 -6.26
CA ASP A 17 11.85 -3.19 -7.62
C ASP A 17 10.52 -3.58 -8.27
N GLU A 18 9.82 -4.60 -7.75
CA GLU A 18 8.47 -4.98 -8.19
C GLU A 18 7.37 -4.17 -7.48
N ILE A 19 7.73 -3.43 -6.42
CA ILE A 19 6.78 -2.58 -5.68
C ILE A 19 6.55 -1.30 -6.48
N LEU A 20 5.34 -1.09 -6.97
CA LEU A 20 4.96 0.15 -7.64
C LEU A 20 4.75 1.33 -6.67
N GLY A 21 4.22 1.07 -5.47
CA GLY A 21 3.99 2.10 -4.46
C GLY A 21 3.81 1.50 -3.07
N LEU A 22 4.26 2.23 -2.05
CA LEU A 22 4.14 1.84 -0.65
C LEU A 22 3.80 3.06 0.22
N TRP A 23 2.56 3.13 0.69
CA TRP A 23 2.12 4.18 1.61
C TRP A 23 1.87 3.57 2.99
N LEU A 24 2.66 4.01 3.97
CA LEU A 24 2.63 3.46 5.34
C LEU A 24 1.60 4.14 6.24
N PHE A 25 1.12 5.33 5.85
CA PHE A 25 0.17 6.14 6.63
C PHE A 25 0.67 6.53 8.03
N ASP A 26 1.98 6.75 8.18
CA ASP A 26 2.59 7.16 9.45
C ASP A 26 2.87 8.67 9.57
N ASP A 27 2.72 9.43 8.48
CA ASP A 27 3.06 10.86 8.42
C ASP A 27 2.24 11.69 9.43
N GLY A 28 0.98 11.30 9.67
CA GLY A 28 0.15 11.82 10.76
C GLY A 28 -0.32 13.27 10.61
N LYS A 29 -0.03 13.92 9.48
CA LYS A 29 -0.41 15.31 9.20
C LYS A 29 -0.42 15.61 7.70
N GLY A 30 -1.09 16.69 7.34
CA GLY A 30 -1.16 17.15 5.95
C GLY A 30 -2.03 16.27 5.07
N ASN A 31 -1.95 16.52 3.76
CA ASN A 31 -2.75 15.87 2.73
C ASN A 31 -1.90 15.12 1.67
N ALA A 32 -0.59 15.05 1.87
CA ALA A 32 0.31 14.27 1.02
C ALA A 32 0.65 12.96 1.73
N LEU A 33 0.68 11.86 0.98
CA LEU A 33 1.13 10.56 1.44
C LEU A 33 2.47 10.26 0.79
N LYS A 34 3.51 10.14 1.61
CA LYS A 34 4.82 9.77 1.12
C LYS A 34 4.81 8.34 0.57
N ASP A 35 5.34 8.18 -0.63
CA ASP A 35 5.65 6.87 -1.19
C ASP A 35 7.02 6.41 -0.68
N SER A 36 7.02 5.27 0.00
CA SER A 36 8.21 4.66 0.59
C SER A 36 8.83 3.60 -0.32
N SER A 37 8.24 3.31 -1.49
CA SER A 37 8.82 2.39 -2.48
C SER A 37 10.10 2.95 -3.09
N GLY A 38 10.17 4.28 -3.25
CA GLY A 38 11.23 4.99 -3.96
C GLY A 38 10.88 5.38 -5.40
N ASN A 39 9.63 5.17 -5.83
CA ASN A 39 9.16 5.48 -7.18
C ASN A 39 8.46 6.85 -7.31
N ASP A 40 8.52 7.68 -6.27
CA ASP A 40 7.90 9.01 -6.22
C ASP A 40 6.40 9.05 -6.53
N ASN A 41 5.69 7.93 -6.33
CA ASN A 41 4.24 7.85 -6.48
C ASN A 41 3.54 8.43 -5.24
N HIS A 42 3.83 9.68 -4.87
CA HIS A 42 3.23 10.31 -3.70
C HIS A 42 1.71 10.42 -3.86
N GLY A 43 0.99 9.97 -2.83
CA GLY A 43 -0.47 10.02 -2.82
C GLY A 43 -0.98 11.38 -2.34
N LYS A 44 -2.22 11.70 -2.68
CA LYS A 44 -2.94 12.86 -2.14
C LYS A 44 -4.20 12.39 -1.43
N LEU A 45 -4.39 12.83 -0.19
CA LEU A 45 -5.64 12.65 0.54
C LEU A 45 -6.69 13.59 -0.03
N ILE A 46 -7.75 12.99 -0.55
CA ILE A 46 -8.97 13.67 -0.98
C ILE A 46 -10.05 13.49 0.08
N ASP A 47 -11.05 14.37 0.13
CA ASP A 47 -12.22 14.24 1.01
C ASP A 47 -11.92 14.15 2.52
N GLY A 48 -10.70 14.51 2.94
CA GLY A 48 -10.36 14.81 4.33
C GLY A 48 -10.43 13.66 5.35
N PRO A 49 -9.85 12.47 5.10
CA PRO A 49 -9.76 11.43 6.12
C PRO A 49 -8.97 11.94 7.33
N LYS A 50 -9.34 11.44 8.52
CA LYS A 50 -8.77 11.91 9.78
C LYS A 50 -7.57 11.07 10.17
N TRP A 51 -6.48 11.73 10.56
CA TRP A 51 -5.35 11.07 11.20
C TRP A 51 -5.72 10.64 12.61
N ILE A 52 -5.54 9.35 12.92
CA ILE A 52 -5.78 8.76 14.24
C ILE A 52 -4.54 7.99 14.72
N ALA A 53 -4.55 7.55 15.98
CA ALA A 53 -3.58 6.56 16.44
C ALA A 53 -3.89 5.21 15.77
N GLY A 54 -2.89 4.64 15.10
CA GLY A 54 -2.99 3.31 14.49
C GLY A 54 -2.60 2.21 15.48
N GLN A 55 -2.69 0.96 15.03
CA GLN A 55 -2.11 -0.18 15.78
C GLN A 55 -0.59 -0.02 15.94
N PHE A 56 0.05 0.52 14.90
CA PHE A 56 1.43 0.99 14.91
C PHE A 56 1.41 2.44 14.40
N GLY A 57 2.12 3.35 15.07
CA GLY A 57 2.22 4.74 14.61
C GLY A 57 0.88 5.45 14.41
N LYS A 58 0.63 5.94 13.19
CA LYS A 58 -0.59 6.66 12.81
C LYS A 58 -1.41 5.85 11.80
N ALA A 59 -2.65 6.27 11.60
CA ALA A 59 -3.53 5.68 10.60
C ALA A 59 -4.53 6.71 10.09
N LEU A 60 -5.18 6.39 8.96
CA LEU A 60 -6.30 7.16 8.43
C LEU A 60 -7.62 6.51 8.80
N ALA A 61 -8.51 7.30 9.40
CA ALA A 61 -9.90 6.94 9.57
C ALA A 61 -10.71 7.54 8.42
N PHE A 62 -11.39 6.66 7.68
CA PHE A 62 -12.32 7.02 6.62
C PHE A 62 -13.74 6.90 7.16
N ASP A 63 -14.55 7.96 7.02
CA ASP A 63 -15.98 7.86 7.29
C ASP A 63 -16.66 7.21 6.07
N ALA A 64 -17.53 6.23 6.30
CA ALA A 64 -18.27 5.54 5.24
C ALA A 64 -19.20 6.48 4.44
N ALA A 65 -19.53 7.66 4.98
CA ALA A 65 -20.25 8.70 4.26
C ALA A 65 -19.38 9.47 3.24
N GLU A 66 -18.05 9.44 3.37
CA GLU A 66 -17.11 10.22 2.57
C GLU A 66 -16.37 9.29 1.60
N LYS A 67 -16.92 9.18 0.39
CA LYS A 67 -16.40 8.30 -0.64
C LYS A 67 -15.22 8.96 -1.35
N GLN A 68 -14.01 8.46 -1.10
CA GLN A 68 -12.79 8.79 -1.87
C GLN A 68 -13.06 8.43 -3.35
N ARG A 69 -13.28 9.42 -4.23
CA ARG A 69 -13.50 9.20 -5.66
C ARG A 69 -12.43 9.86 -6.52
#